data_AF-A0A238T8T9-F1
#
_entry.id   AF-A0A238T8T9-F1
#
_cell.length_a   1.000
_cell.length_b   1.000
_cell.length_c   1.000
_cell.angle_alpha   90.00
_cell.angle_beta   90.00
_cell.angle_gamma   90.00
#
_symmetry.space_group_name_H-M   'P 1'
#
loop_
_entity.id
_entity.type
_entity.pdbx_description
1 polymer ?
#
loop_
_entity_poly.entity_id
_entity_poly.type
_entity_poly.pdbx_seq_one_letter_code
_entity_poly.pdbx_strand_id
1 'polypeptide(L)'
;MQRLNSEVIKQAATGQWRYILPCIGIPESSLSNKHQPCPLCGGKDRYRFDDKQGLGTYICNQCGAGDGFGFIMQWQQCSFPEALETVARILGIEQGAVEPNTA
;
A
#
# COMPACT_ATOMS: atom_id res chain seq x y z
N MET A 1 18.83 -13.89 9.88
CA MET A 1 17.73 -13.24 9.15
C MET A 1 16.70 -12.82 10.17
N GLN A 2 16.68 -11.53 10.55
CA GLN A 2 15.71 -11.01 11.53
C GLN A 2 14.33 -10.96 10.86
N ARG A 3 13.28 -11.38 11.58
CA ARG A 3 11.91 -11.44 11.07
C ARG A 3 11.25 -10.08 11.23
N LEU A 4 10.88 -9.44 10.13
CA LEU A 4 9.96 -8.30 10.17
C LEU A 4 8.63 -8.73 10.81
N ASN A 5 8.20 -8.01 11.84
CA ASN A 5 6.89 -8.25 12.42
C ASN A 5 5.80 -7.70 11.47
N SER A 6 5.27 -8.59 10.64
CA SER A 6 4.26 -8.24 9.64
C SER A 6 2.99 -7.59 10.24
N GLU A 7 2.64 -7.89 11.50
CA GLU A 7 1.47 -7.28 12.13
C GLU A 7 1.69 -5.80 12.44
N VAL A 8 2.87 -5.46 12.96
CA VAL A 8 3.25 -4.06 13.26
C VAL A 8 3.23 -3.22 11.98
N ILE A 9 3.79 -3.76 10.89
CA ILE A 9 3.82 -3.04 9.60
C ILE A 9 2.42 -2.87 9.03
N LYS A 10 1.57 -3.91 9.10
CA LYS A 10 0.16 -3.81 8.66
C LYS A 10 -0.60 -2.76 9.45
N GLN A 11 -0.44 -2.73 10.76
CA GLN A 11 -1.08 -1.74 11.62
C GLN A 11 -0.59 -0.33 11.30
N ALA A 12 0.73 -0.13 11.20
CA ALA A 12 1.31 1.16 10.88
C ALA A 12 0.94 1.66 9.47
N ALA A 13 0.77 0.75 8.51
CA ALA A 13 0.34 1.10 7.15
C ALA A 13 -1.15 1.49 7.08
N THR A 14 -1.95 1.09 8.07
CA THR A 14 -3.39 1.38 8.07
C THR A 14 -3.62 2.89 8.15
N GLY A 15 -4.36 3.43 7.18
CA GLY A 15 -4.60 4.87 7.02
C GLY A 15 -3.46 5.66 6.38
N GLN A 16 -2.31 5.02 6.08
CA GLN A 16 -1.12 5.67 5.52
C GLN A 16 -0.93 5.43 4.02
N TRP A 17 -1.82 4.68 3.36
CA TRP A 17 -1.63 4.29 1.94
C TRP A 17 -1.57 5.46 0.96
N ARG A 18 -2.24 6.57 1.28
CA ARG A 18 -2.14 7.82 0.49
C ARG A 18 -0.78 8.48 0.59
N TYR A 19 0.00 8.19 1.62
CA TYR A 19 1.39 8.60 1.77
C TYR A 19 2.35 7.55 1.20
N ILE A 20 2.10 6.26 1.45
CA ILE A 20 2.98 5.16 1.05
C ILE A 20 3.04 4.98 -0.47
N LEU A 21 1.89 4.96 -1.16
CA LEU A 21 1.84 4.63 -2.59
C LEU A 21 2.55 5.68 -3.47
N PRO A 22 2.45 7.00 -3.20
CA PRO A 22 3.23 7.98 -3.95
C PRO A 22 4.73 7.86 -3.79
N CYS A 23 5.22 7.45 -2.62
CA CYS A 23 6.65 7.23 -2.38
C CYS A 23 7.26 6.14 -3.28
N ILE A 24 6.45 5.24 -3.84
CA ILE A 24 6.88 4.21 -4.80
C ILE A 24 6.51 4.53 -6.25
N GLY A 25 6.13 5.79 -6.52
CA GLY A 25 5.85 6.30 -7.87
C GLY A 25 4.40 6.19 -8.34
N ILE A 26 3.45 5.87 -7.45
CA ILE A 26 2.03 5.89 -7.81
C ILE A 26 1.53 7.33 -7.84
N PRO A 27 0.90 7.78 -8.93
CA PRO A 27 0.37 9.14 -8.98
C PRO A 27 -0.75 9.32 -7.94
N GLU A 28 -0.67 10.39 -7.14
CA GLU A 28 -1.69 10.72 -6.13
C GLU A 28 -3.09 10.86 -6.73
N SER A 29 -3.19 11.28 -8.00
CA SER A 29 -4.45 11.35 -8.73
C SER A 29 -5.16 10.01 -8.86
N SER A 30 -4.43 8.90 -8.82
CA SER A 30 -5.02 7.56 -8.81
C SER A 30 -5.56 7.16 -7.43
N LEU A 31 -5.22 7.85 -6.34
CA LEU A 31 -5.64 7.48 -4.98
C LEU A 31 -7.00 8.09 -4.59
N SER A 32 -7.89 8.16 -5.57
CA SER A 32 -9.24 8.70 -5.43
C SER A 32 -10.31 7.60 -5.46
N ASN A 33 -11.38 7.80 -4.70
CA ASN A 33 -12.58 6.95 -4.74
C ASN A 33 -13.50 7.36 -5.92
N LYS A 34 -12.92 7.50 -7.12
CA LYS A 34 -13.64 7.75 -8.37
C LYS A 34 -13.18 6.75 -9.42
N HIS A 35 -14.03 6.53 -10.42
CA HIS A 35 -13.65 5.75 -11.59
C HIS A 35 -12.58 6.50 -12.38
N GLN A 36 -11.45 5.83 -12.62
CA GLN A 36 -10.29 6.39 -13.31
C GLN A 36 -9.48 5.28 -14.02
N PRO A 37 -8.46 5.64 -14.81
CA PRO A 37 -7.53 4.67 -15.40
C PRO A 37 -6.82 3.85 -14.32
N CYS A 38 -6.61 2.56 -14.56
CA CYS A 38 -5.86 1.72 -13.65
C CYS A 38 -4.37 2.02 -13.78
N PRO A 39 -3.65 2.32 -12.68
CA PRO A 39 -2.20 2.47 -12.74
C PRO A 39 -1.49 1.17 -13.15
N LEU A 40 -2.06 0.00 -12.81
CA LEU A 40 -1.45 -1.31 -13.11
C LEU A 40 -1.66 -1.77 -14.57
N CYS A 41 -2.82 -1.51 -15.16
CA CYS A 41 -3.19 -2.05 -16.49
C CYS A 41 -3.77 -1.02 -17.48
N GLY A 42 -3.85 0.25 -17.10
CA GLY A 42 -4.42 1.33 -17.92
C GLY A 42 -5.95 1.32 -18.00
N GLY A 43 -6.50 1.72 -19.15
CA GLY A 43 -7.94 1.90 -19.37
C GLY A 43 -8.42 3.33 -19.15
N LYS A 44 -9.74 3.52 -18.99
CA LYS A 44 -10.37 4.85 -18.80
C LYS A 44 -10.97 5.04 -17.40
N ASP A 45 -11.71 4.05 -16.89
CA ASP A 45 -12.64 4.24 -15.76
C ASP A 45 -12.80 3.00 -14.87
N ARG A 46 -11.95 1.98 -15.04
CA ARG A 46 -12.10 0.66 -14.41
C ARG A 46 -11.53 0.54 -13.01
N TYR A 47 -10.79 1.54 -12.55
CA TYR A 47 -10.07 1.51 -11.29
C TYR A 47 -10.67 2.52 -10.30
N ARG A 48 -10.69 2.15 -9.02
CA ARG A 48 -11.13 2.98 -7.90
C ARG A 48 -10.29 2.62 -6.68
N PHE A 49 -9.75 3.62 -6.01
CA PHE A 49 -9.08 3.47 -4.72
C PHE A 49 -10.10 3.79 -3.62
N ASP A 50 -10.70 2.76 -3.04
CA ASP A 50 -11.78 2.93 -2.07
C ASP A 50 -11.30 2.98 -0.61
N ASP A 51 -10.06 2.56 -0.34
CA ASP A 51 -9.36 2.69 0.95
C ASP A 51 -10.22 2.30 2.16
N LYS A 52 -10.99 1.22 2.01
CA LYS A 52 -11.89 0.75 3.05
C LYS A 52 -11.10 0.40 4.29
N GLN A 53 -11.55 0.94 5.43
CA GLN A 53 -10.93 0.75 6.74
C GLN A 53 -9.47 1.22 6.79
N GLY A 54 -9.03 2.07 5.85
CA GLY A 54 -7.64 2.50 5.75
C GLY A 54 -6.69 1.39 5.31
N LEU A 55 -7.17 0.31 4.69
CA LEU A 55 -6.33 -0.81 4.25
C LEU A 55 -5.72 -0.61 2.85
N GLY A 56 -5.93 0.56 2.24
CA GLY A 56 -5.42 0.84 0.90
C GLY A 56 -6.14 0.02 -0.16
N THR A 57 -7.39 -0.35 0.11
CA THR A 57 -8.14 -1.19 -0.81
C THR A 57 -8.40 -0.48 -2.13
N TYR A 58 -8.39 -1.27 -3.18
CA TYR A 58 -8.69 -0.83 -4.52
C TYR A 58 -9.49 -1.91 -5.24
N ILE A 59 -10.18 -1.47 -6.29
CA ILE A 59 -10.92 -2.35 -7.18
C ILE A 59 -10.56 -1.98 -8.61
N CYS A 60 -10.18 -2.97 -9.41
CA CYS A 60 -10.07 -2.89 -10.85
C CYS A 60 -10.90 -3.98 -11.50
N ASN A 61 -11.75 -3.64 -12.46
CA ASN A 61 -12.60 -4.63 -13.15
C ASN A 61 -11.80 -5.66 -13.98
N GLN A 62 -10.49 -5.47 -14.19
CA GLN A 62 -9.63 -6.41 -14.92
C GLN A 62 -8.54 -7.03 -14.03
N CYS A 63 -7.89 -6.25 -13.17
CA CYS A 63 -6.87 -6.79 -12.26
C CYS A 63 -7.47 -7.49 -11.04
N GLY A 64 -8.75 -7.25 -10.75
CA GLY A 64 -9.39 -7.66 -9.51
C GLY A 64 -9.30 -6.60 -8.41
N ALA A 65 -9.70 -6.99 -7.21
CA ALA A 65 -9.64 -6.17 -6.00
C ALA A 65 -8.51 -6.65 -5.09
N GLY A 66 -7.93 -5.73 -4.32
CA GLY A 66 -6.86 -6.03 -3.37
C GLY A 66 -6.69 -4.91 -2.34
N ASP A 67 -5.76 -5.10 -1.42
CA ASP A 67 -5.31 -4.12 -0.43
C ASP A 67 -4.00 -3.43 -0.87
N GLY A 68 -3.51 -2.51 -0.04
CA GLY A 68 -2.30 -1.76 -0.35
C GLY A 68 -1.04 -2.62 -0.55
N PHE A 69 -0.88 -3.73 0.18
CA PHE A 69 0.27 -4.63 -0.04
C PHE A 69 0.12 -5.39 -1.35
N GLY A 70 -1.09 -5.91 -1.63
CA GLY A 70 -1.40 -6.54 -2.92
C GLY A 70 -1.13 -5.60 -4.10
N PHE A 71 -1.47 -4.32 -3.94
CA PHE A 71 -1.18 -3.29 -4.94
C PHE A 71 0.34 -3.15 -5.18
N ILE A 72 1.14 -3.04 -4.10
CA ILE A 72 2.61 -2.92 -4.20
C ILE A 72 3.22 -4.15 -4.90
N MET A 73 2.79 -5.35 -4.52
CA MET A 73 3.26 -6.59 -5.13
C MET A 73 3.00 -6.61 -6.64
N GLN A 74 1.82 -6.16 -7.07
CA GLN A 74 1.48 -6.06 -8.50
C GLN A 74 2.27 -4.94 -9.20
N TRP A 75 2.49 -3.80 -8.56
CA TRP A 75 3.22 -2.68 -9.15
C TRP A 75 4.72 -2.96 -9.34
N GLN A 76 5.36 -3.53 -8.32
CA GLN A 76 6.81 -3.79 -8.32
C GLN A 76 7.17 -5.21 -8.77
N GLN A 77 6.17 -6.06 -9.04
CA GLN A 77 6.37 -7.49 -9.36
C GLN A 77 7.20 -8.22 -8.29
N CYS A 78 6.92 -7.93 -7.02
CA CYS A 78 7.65 -8.44 -5.88
C CYS A 78 6.81 -9.35 -4.99
N SER A 79 7.48 -10.09 -4.10
CA SER A 79 6.85 -10.96 -3.11
C SER A 79 6.30 -10.17 -1.93
N PHE A 80 5.41 -10.78 -1.14
CA PHE A 80 4.82 -10.14 0.04
C PHE A 80 5.87 -9.67 1.09
N PRO A 81 6.95 -10.44 1.39
CA PRO A 81 8.03 -9.95 2.24
C PRO A 81 8.70 -8.68 1.71
N GLU A 82 8.98 -8.61 0.41
CA GLU A 82 9.60 -7.43 -0.21
C GLU A 82 8.67 -6.22 -0.17
N ALA A 83 7.36 -6.43 -0.33
CA ALA A 83 6.36 -5.39 -0.14
C ALA A 83 6.32 -4.89 1.31
N LEU A 84 6.39 -5.80 2.30
CA LEU A 84 6.50 -5.43 3.72
C LEU A 84 7.76 -4.61 4.01
N GLU A 85 8.91 -5.03 3.46
CA GLU A 85 10.18 -4.30 3.59
C GLU A 85 10.09 -2.89 3.00
N THR A 86 9.45 -2.76 1.84
CA THR A 86 9.23 -1.47 1.18
C THR A 86 8.39 -0.55 2.06
N VAL A 87 7.26 -1.05 2.59
CA VAL A 87 6.38 -0.28 3.48
C VAL A 87 7.09 0.08 4.78
N ALA A 88 7.80 -0.87 5.41
CA ALA A 88 8.57 -0.62 6.61
C ALA A 88 9.61 0.49 6.40
N ARG A 89 10.33 0.46 5.27
CA ARG A 89 11.32 1.49 4.91
C ARG A 89 10.68 2.88 4.76
N ILE A 90 9.53 2.97 4.10
CA ILE A 90 8.82 4.24 3.90
C ILE A 90 8.28 4.81 5.21
N LEU A 91 7.83 3.93 6.10
CA LEU A 91 7.31 4.30 7.42
C LEU A 91 8.41 4.46 8.49
N GLY A 92 9.69 4.22 8.15
CA GLY A 92 10.79 4.29 9.11
C GLY A 92 10.75 3.22 10.20
N ILE A 93 10.10 2.07 9.94
CA ILE A 93 9.98 0.97 10.90
C ILE A 93 11.26 0.13 10.80
N GLU A 94 12.24 0.46 11.63
CA GLU A 94 13.48 -0.31 11.75
C GLU A 94 13.27 -1.55 12.64
N GLN A 95 14.03 -2.61 12.37
CA GLN A 95 14.01 -3.84 13.17
C GLN A 95 14.53 -3.53 14.57
N GLY A 96 13.61 -3.33 15.51
CA GLY A 96 13.90 -3.22 16.94
C GLY A 96 13.97 -1.79 17.48
N ALA A 97 12.82 -1.13 17.58
CA ALA A 97 12.48 -0.19 18.67
C ALA A 97 11.07 0.35 18.40
N VAL A 98 10.05 -0.28 19.00
CA VAL A 98 8.84 0.48 19.33
C VAL A 98 9.15 1.18 20.65
N GLU A 99 9.62 2.44 20.57
CA GLU A 99 9.53 3.32 21.73
C GLU A 99 8.12 3.92 21.75
N PRO A 100 7.30 3.67 22.78
CA PRO A 100 6.01 4.31 22.91
C PRO A 100 6.23 5.75 23.37
N ASN A 101 6.21 6.72 22.45
CA ASN A 101 6.13 8.11 22.84
C ASN A 101 4.68 8.46 23.18
N THR A 102 4.33 8.25 24.45
CA THR A 102 3.18 8.90 25.09
C THR A 102 3.48 10.39 25.21
N ALA A 103 2.62 11.23 24.62
CA ALA A 103 2.47 12.63 25.02
C ALA A 103 1.03 12.83 25.52
#